data_AF-A0A8S2VMV3-F1
#
_entry.id   AF-A0A8S2VMV3-F1
#
_cell.length_a   1.000
_cell.length_b   1.000
_cell.length_c   1.000
_cell.angle_alpha   90.00
_cell.angle_beta   90.00
_cell.angle_gamma   90.00
#
_symmetry.space_group_name_H-M   'P 1'
#
loop_
_entity.id
_entity.type
_entity.pdbx_description
1 polymer ?
#
loop_
_entity_poly.entity_id
_entity_poly.type
_entity_poly.pdbx_seq_one_letter_code
_entity_poly.pdbx_strand_id
1 'polypeptide(L)'
;DYHDDVHEIINYSIAQIQKKYGPNLKYQHLINGYRQFDPTRGTHYILDLQMLDENNKGVVKRGELMRPLGLVEIVAMPFVTENTKIFLILPLFHDDQQQTIKFLRHCNQTIFDKESRDKLEILLTHIVTTKQEFQQTQKWFEPIRKEVELLRHIRLQLSVTYHTLLLPTKSYNQFILIDYFESKLRKNALIFLTTSYVDIESDFLNRCRLNVIDNVQVFFPIAFYQYHPNIINRISNVSDQIIELHKNHGWFNSYSYDHAAFYMSDYLNSKHSIHLSNYTDLFDLFHNTDIHMLRGPDQSLRHHYKNYKCDQGKQTEEEFGRCLIQREKGLASRSQLAMVIIEEEEKQVKRSKQNTKLKKLKS
;
A
#
# COMPACT_ATOMS: atom_id res chain seq x y z
N ASP A 1 -11.24 -16.06 -15.41
CA ASP A 1 -10.82 -16.42 -14.04
C ASP A 1 -11.88 -17.11 -13.20
N TYR A 2 -13.01 -16.48 -12.82
CA TYR A 2 -14.04 -17.18 -12.01
C TYR A 2 -14.85 -18.23 -12.80
N HIS A 3 -15.17 -17.94 -14.07
CA HIS A 3 -15.88 -18.89 -14.93
C HIS A 3 -15.06 -20.15 -15.19
N ASP A 4 -13.77 -20.00 -15.41
CA ASP A 4 -12.87 -21.11 -15.69
C ASP A 4 -12.71 -22.03 -14.47
N ASP A 5 -12.61 -21.47 -13.27
CA ASP A 5 -12.57 -22.22 -12.00
C ASP A 5 -13.81 -23.11 -11.82
N VAL A 6 -15.01 -22.56 -12.06
CA VAL A 6 -16.27 -23.31 -11.94
C VAL A 6 -16.35 -24.45 -12.97
N HIS A 7 -15.93 -24.21 -14.22
CA HIS A 7 -15.93 -25.23 -15.26
C HIS A 7 -14.98 -26.40 -14.94
N GLU A 8 -13.78 -26.09 -14.43
CA GLU A 8 -12.80 -27.10 -14.02
C GLU A 8 -13.35 -28.00 -12.92
N ILE A 9 -13.99 -27.40 -11.91
CA ILE A 9 -14.53 -28.12 -10.74
C ILE A 9 -15.72 -28.99 -11.15
N ILE A 10 -16.61 -28.50 -12.03
CA ILE A 10 -17.73 -29.32 -12.55
C ILE A 10 -17.19 -30.56 -13.28
N ASN A 11 -16.18 -30.40 -14.13
CA ASN A 11 -15.57 -31.52 -14.85
C ASN A 11 -14.98 -32.56 -13.89
N TYR A 12 -14.28 -32.10 -12.84
CA TYR A 12 -13.72 -32.98 -11.82
C TYR A 12 -14.81 -33.70 -11.01
N SER A 13 -15.91 -32.99 -10.70
CA SER A 13 -17.08 -33.54 -10.01
C SER A 13 -17.73 -34.68 -10.80
N ILE A 14 -17.93 -34.46 -12.10
CA ILE A 14 -18.52 -35.45 -13.02
C ILE A 14 -17.64 -36.70 -13.04
N ALA A 15 -16.33 -36.54 -13.19
CA ALA A 15 -15.38 -37.67 -13.22
C ALA A 15 -15.42 -38.47 -11.91
N GLN A 16 -15.49 -37.82 -10.75
CA GLN A 16 -15.59 -38.50 -9.45
C GLN A 16 -16.94 -39.21 -9.25
N ILE A 17 -18.05 -38.60 -9.68
CA ILE A 17 -19.39 -39.21 -9.58
C ILE A 17 -19.48 -40.42 -10.51
N GLN A 18 -18.97 -40.32 -11.73
CA GLN A 18 -18.92 -41.45 -12.68
C GLN A 18 -18.02 -42.58 -12.16
N LYS A 19 -16.88 -42.26 -11.51
CA LYS A 19 -16.03 -43.25 -10.86
C LYS A 19 -16.74 -43.97 -9.70
N LYS A 20 -17.57 -43.26 -8.93
CA LYS A 20 -18.25 -43.79 -7.73
C LYS A 20 -19.54 -44.55 -8.03
N TYR A 21 -20.33 -44.08 -9.00
CA TYR A 21 -21.67 -44.60 -9.29
C TYR A 21 -21.79 -45.29 -10.66
N GLY A 22 -20.73 -45.29 -11.47
CA GLY A 22 -20.67 -45.94 -12.77
C GLY A 22 -20.61 -44.95 -13.95
N PRO A 23 -19.99 -45.33 -15.07
CA PRO A 23 -19.76 -44.45 -16.22
C PRO A 23 -21.03 -44.05 -16.98
N ASN A 24 -22.17 -44.66 -16.65
CA ASN A 24 -23.41 -44.53 -17.43
C ASN A 24 -24.23 -43.29 -17.04
N LEU A 25 -23.79 -42.55 -16.02
CA LEU A 25 -24.39 -41.28 -15.62
C LEU A 25 -23.92 -40.15 -16.53
N LYS A 26 -24.84 -39.57 -17.31
CA LYS A 26 -24.57 -38.39 -18.15
C LYS A 26 -24.94 -37.11 -17.41
N TYR A 27 -24.04 -36.13 -17.41
CA TYR A 27 -24.31 -34.82 -16.83
C TYR A 27 -25.31 -34.02 -17.67
N GLN A 28 -26.24 -33.31 -17.02
CA GLN A 28 -27.20 -32.43 -17.68
C GLN A 28 -26.94 -30.96 -17.35
N HIS A 29 -27.01 -30.58 -16.07
CA HIS A 29 -26.75 -29.22 -15.61
C HIS A 29 -26.44 -29.18 -14.10
N LEU A 30 -25.82 -28.09 -13.65
CA LEU A 30 -25.59 -27.76 -12.25
C LEU A 30 -26.88 -27.20 -11.65
N ILE A 31 -27.33 -27.75 -10.53
CA ILE A 31 -28.53 -27.26 -9.82
C ILE A 31 -28.13 -26.15 -8.86
N ASN A 32 -27.14 -26.42 -8.00
CA ASN A 32 -26.65 -25.47 -7.00
C ASN A 32 -25.19 -25.78 -6.64
N GLY A 33 -24.47 -24.76 -6.18
CA GLY A 33 -23.10 -24.88 -5.73
C GLY A 33 -22.81 -23.97 -4.55
N TYR A 34 -22.15 -24.53 -3.53
CA TYR A 34 -21.58 -23.77 -2.42
C TYR A 34 -20.06 -23.77 -2.53
N ARG A 35 -19.47 -22.60 -2.31
CA ARG A 35 -18.02 -22.41 -2.25
C ARG A 35 -17.68 -21.78 -0.91
N GLN A 36 -16.77 -22.42 -0.18
CA GLN A 36 -16.25 -21.91 1.08
C GLN A 36 -14.73 -21.95 1.04
N PHE A 37 -14.08 -20.81 1.30
CA PHE A 37 -12.63 -20.77 1.46
C PHE A 37 -12.27 -21.02 2.92
N ASP A 38 -11.45 -22.05 3.16
CA ASP A 38 -10.82 -22.32 4.44
C ASP A 38 -9.32 -21.97 4.36
N PRO A 39 -8.82 -21.02 5.17
CA PRO A 39 -7.42 -20.61 5.14
C PRO A 39 -6.41 -21.72 5.44
N THR A 40 -6.83 -22.84 6.04
CA THR A 40 -5.96 -23.95 6.42
C THR A 40 -5.99 -25.11 5.44
N ARG A 41 -7.10 -25.30 4.74
CA ARG A 41 -7.34 -26.46 3.87
C ARG A 41 -7.46 -26.10 2.40
N GLY A 42 -7.80 -24.86 2.06
CA GLY A 42 -8.10 -24.42 0.70
C GLY A 42 -9.60 -24.26 0.45
N THR A 43 -10.01 -24.29 -0.82
CA THR A 43 -11.41 -24.08 -1.19
C THR A 43 -12.20 -25.38 -1.16
N HIS A 44 -13.26 -25.39 -0.36
CA HIS A 44 -14.25 -26.46 -0.31
C HIS A 44 -15.43 -26.11 -1.23
N TYR A 45 -15.84 -27.07 -2.06
CA TYR A 45 -16.94 -26.96 -3.00
C TYR A 45 -17.94 -28.08 -2.75
N ILE A 46 -19.22 -27.71 -2.65
CA ILE A 46 -20.34 -28.66 -2.61
C ILE A 46 -21.19 -28.36 -3.83
N LEU A 47 -21.32 -29.33 -4.73
CA LEU A 47 -22.06 -29.17 -5.98
C LEU A 47 -23.17 -30.21 -6.07
N ASP A 48 -24.39 -29.75 -6.31
CA ASP A 48 -25.53 -30.62 -6.59
C ASP A 48 -25.74 -30.66 -8.12
N LEU A 49 -25.43 -31.81 -8.72
CA LEU A 49 -25.46 -32.01 -10.17
C LEU A 49 -26.66 -32.87 -10.57
N GLN A 50 -27.37 -32.45 -11.61
CA GLN A 50 -28.40 -33.26 -12.25
C GLN A 50 -27.73 -34.21 -13.25
N MET A 51 -27.84 -35.51 -13.00
CA MET A 51 -27.33 -36.57 -13.87
C MET A 51 -28.49 -37.37 -14.48
N LEU A 52 -28.29 -37.96 -15.64
CA LEU A 52 -29.21 -38.88 -16.29
C LEU A 52 -28.66 -40.29 -16.20
N ASP A 53 -29.47 -41.21 -15.69
CA ASP A 53 -29.20 -42.64 -15.70
C ASP A 53 -29.47 -43.26 -17.08
N GLU A 54 -29.12 -44.54 -17.29
CA GLU A 54 -29.33 -45.27 -18.55
C GLU A 54 -30.78 -45.21 -19.05
N ASN A 55 -31.72 -45.13 -18.12
CA ASN A 55 -33.16 -45.04 -18.41
C ASN A 55 -33.65 -43.61 -18.63
N ASN A 56 -32.75 -42.64 -18.87
CA ASN A 56 -33.03 -41.19 -18.94
C ASN A 56 -33.77 -40.65 -17.70
N LYS A 57 -33.65 -41.31 -16.55
CA LYS A 57 -34.18 -40.81 -15.29
C LYS A 57 -33.20 -39.81 -14.68
N GLY A 58 -33.71 -38.64 -14.33
CA GLY A 58 -32.95 -37.60 -13.67
C GLY A 58 -32.63 -37.97 -12.22
N VAL A 59 -31.35 -38.06 -11.88
CA VAL A 59 -30.87 -38.35 -10.53
C VAL A 59 -29.96 -37.21 -10.08
N VAL A 60 -30.27 -36.64 -8.91
CA VAL A 60 -29.40 -35.63 -8.28
C VAL A 60 -28.25 -36.33 -7.57
N LYS A 61 -27.02 -35.88 -7.85
CA LYS A 61 -25.82 -36.35 -7.16
C LYS A 61 -25.04 -35.17 -6.60
N ARG A 62 -24.73 -35.25 -5.32
CA ARG A 62 -23.87 -34.30 -4.62
C ARG A 62 -22.41 -34.72 -4.76
N GLY A 63 -21.58 -33.80 -5.25
CA GLY A 63 -20.13 -33.89 -5.22
C GLY A 63 -19.57 -32.95 -4.16
N GLU A 64 -18.74 -33.48 -3.27
CA GLU A 64 -17.94 -32.69 -2.32
C GLU A 64 -16.49 -32.73 -2.78
N LEU A 65 -15.91 -31.55 -3.00
CA LEU A 65 -14.56 -31.39 -3.54
C LEU A 65 -13.79 -30.42 -2.68
N MET A 66 -12.51 -30.72 -2.45
CA MET A 66 -11.59 -29.81 -1.78
C MET A 66 -10.42 -29.56 -2.72
N ARG A 67 -10.22 -28.29 -3.09
CA ARG A 67 -9.03 -27.83 -3.77
C ARG A 67 -8.05 -27.38 -2.68
N PRO A 68 -6.99 -28.17 -2.41
CA PRO A 68 -6.05 -27.81 -1.38
C PRO A 68 -5.32 -26.52 -1.75
N LEU A 69 -4.89 -25.77 -0.73
CA LEU A 69 -3.80 -24.80 -0.92
C LEU A 69 -2.62 -25.57 -1.50
N GLY A 70 -1.86 -24.96 -2.40
CA GLY A 70 -0.72 -25.61 -3.06
C GLY A 70 0.24 -26.28 -2.07
N LEU A 71 1.17 -27.09 -2.58
CA LEU A 71 2.15 -27.78 -1.74
C LEU A 71 2.80 -26.80 -0.76
N VAL A 72 2.74 -27.14 0.53
CA VAL A 72 3.42 -26.36 1.57
C VAL A 72 4.91 -26.53 1.35
N GLU A 73 5.54 -25.54 0.74
CA GLU A 73 6.98 -25.50 0.56
C GLU A 73 7.64 -24.84 1.77
N ILE A 74 8.57 -25.54 2.40
CA ILE A 74 9.43 -24.95 3.43
C ILE A 74 10.48 -24.12 2.71
N VAL A 75 10.22 -22.82 2.60
CA VAL A 75 11.21 -21.86 2.10
C VAL A 75 12.26 -21.68 3.20
N ALA A 76 13.46 -22.23 2.99
CA ALA A 76 14.58 -21.98 3.88
C ALA A 76 14.93 -20.49 3.84
N MET A 77 14.63 -19.76 4.92
CA MET A 77 14.97 -18.35 5.01
C MET A 77 16.49 -18.21 5.24
N PRO A 78 17.22 -17.58 4.32
CA PRO A 78 18.63 -17.27 4.54
C PRO A 78 18.79 -16.32 5.74
N PHE A 79 20.00 -16.32 6.30
CA PHE A 79 20.30 -15.57 7.51
C PHE A 79 20.21 -14.06 7.29
N VAL A 80 19.29 -13.42 8.01
CA VAL A 80 19.10 -11.97 8.05
C VAL A 80 19.58 -11.41 9.39
N THR A 81 20.03 -10.16 9.39
CA THR A 81 20.50 -9.49 10.62
C THR A 81 19.84 -8.15 10.83
N GLU A 82 19.56 -7.81 12.09
CA GLU A 82 19.01 -6.52 12.49
C GLU A 82 20.05 -5.38 12.52
N ASN A 83 21.30 -5.66 12.14
CA ASN A 83 22.40 -4.69 12.19
C ASN A 83 22.70 -4.05 10.83
N THR A 84 21.95 -4.42 9.78
CA THR A 84 22.13 -3.82 8.45
C THR A 84 21.72 -2.35 8.45
N LYS A 85 22.56 -1.51 7.82
CA LYS A 85 22.27 -0.09 7.66
C LYS A 85 21.14 0.11 6.66
N ILE A 86 20.10 0.83 7.06
CA ILE A 86 19.01 1.25 6.17
C ILE A 86 19.29 2.65 5.67
N PHE A 87 19.19 2.82 4.35
CA PHE A 87 19.12 4.12 3.69
C PHE A 87 17.66 4.49 3.46
N LEU A 88 17.15 5.40 4.27
CA LEU A 88 15.78 5.89 4.20
C LEU A 88 15.68 6.98 3.15
N ILE A 89 15.16 6.66 1.97
CA ILE A 89 14.99 7.63 0.88
C ILE A 89 13.64 8.32 1.03
N LEU A 90 13.67 9.64 1.16
CA LEU A 90 12.49 10.49 1.28
C LEU A 90 12.43 11.47 0.10
N PRO A 91 11.58 11.21 -0.92
CA PRO A 91 11.25 12.17 -1.95
C PRO A 91 10.37 13.27 -1.36
N LEU A 92 10.81 14.52 -1.51
CA LEU A 92 10.13 15.70 -1.01
C LEU A 92 9.68 16.57 -2.18
N PHE A 93 8.40 16.93 -2.20
CA PHE A 93 7.84 17.89 -3.13
C PHE A 93 7.67 19.26 -2.45
N HIS A 94 7.41 20.30 -3.25
CA HIS A 94 7.30 21.68 -2.78
C HIS A 94 6.37 21.87 -1.58
N ASP A 95 5.25 21.14 -1.55
CA ASP A 95 4.20 21.27 -0.52
C ASP A 95 4.52 20.49 0.77
N ASP A 96 5.59 19.68 0.81
CA ASP A 96 5.85 18.72 1.88
C ASP A 96 6.71 19.27 3.03
N GLN A 97 7.10 20.55 2.98
CA GLN A 97 8.04 21.14 3.94
C GLN A 97 7.59 20.99 5.40
N GLN A 98 6.32 21.33 5.69
CA GLN A 98 5.78 21.23 7.05
C GLN A 98 5.68 19.78 7.52
N GLN A 99 5.29 18.86 6.63
CA GLN A 99 5.18 17.45 6.95
C GLN A 99 6.54 16.82 7.22
N THR A 100 7.57 17.23 6.46
CA THR A 100 8.95 16.80 6.69
C THR A 100 9.47 17.21 8.07
N ILE A 101 9.12 18.41 8.54
CA ILE A 101 9.48 18.86 9.89
C ILE A 101 8.76 18.02 10.95
N LYS A 102 7.46 17.72 10.74
CA LYS A 102 6.71 16.83 11.65
C LYS A 102 7.32 15.42 11.69
N PHE A 103 7.67 14.86 10.53
CA PHE A 103 8.35 13.59 10.39
C PHE A 103 9.66 13.56 11.18
N LEU A 104 10.52 14.57 11.03
CA LEU A 104 11.80 14.65 11.76
C LEU A 104 11.60 14.72 13.28
N ARG A 105 10.58 15.43 13.74
CA ARG A 105 10.22 15.50 15.16
C ARG A 105 9.72 14.17 15.69
N HIS A 106 8.91 13.45 14.91
CA HIS A 106 8.46 12.11 15.23
C HIS A 106 9.67 11.16 15.33
N CYS A 107 10.56 11.14 14.34
CA CYS A 107 11.77 10.32 14.37
C CYS A 107 12.68 10.62 15.57
N ASN A 108 12.74 11.88 16.03
CA ASN A 108 13.50 12.23 17.24
C ASN A 108 12.94 11.60 18.53
N GLN A 109 11.65 11.27 18.56
CA GLN A 109 11.00 10.63 19.69
C GLN A 109 11.06 9.10 19.60
N THR A 110 10.99 8.53 18.39
CA THR A 110 10.78 7.09 18.20
C THR A 110 12.01 6.33 17.70
N ILE A 111 12.89 6.99 16.94
CA ILE A 111 13.96 6.34 16.17
C ILE A 111 15.36 6.75 16.65
N PHE A 112 15.63 8.04 16.84
CA PHE A 112 17.02 8.53 17.02
C PHE A 112 17.70 8.10 18.32
N ASP A 113 16.96 7.58 19.31
CA ASP A 113 17.50 7.00 20.55
C ASP A 113 17.97 5.55 20.34
N LYS A 114 17.30 4.84 19.42
CA LYS A 114 17.45 3.40 19.21
C LYS A 114 18.34 3.08 18.00
N GLU A 115 18.36 3.95 17.01
CA GLU A 115 19.11 3.78 15.77
C GLU A 115 20.37 4.65 15.76
N SER A 116 21.53 4.01 15.70
CA SER A 116 22.81 4.70 15.54
C SER A 116 23.06 5.11 14.09
N ARG A 117 24.07 5.96 13.87
CA ARG A 117 24.55 6.39 12.54
C ARG A 117 24.91 5.23 11.60
N ASP A 118 25.34 4.11 12.18
CA ASP A 118 25.73 2.92 11.43
C ASP A 118 24.52 2.07 11.03
N LYS A 119 23.35 2.28 11.66
CA LYS A 119 22.12 1.55 11.40
C LYS A 119 21.13 2.31 10.51
N LEU A 120 21.14 3.63 10.52
CA LEU A 120 20.19 4.46 9.77
C LEU A 120 20.85 5.70 9.17
N GLU A 121 20.51 5.97 7.91
CA GLU A 121 20.81 7.24 7.26
C GLU A 121 19.59 7.73 6.47
N ILE A 122 19.18 8.97 6.72
CA ILE A 122 18.04 9.60 6.06
C ILE A 122 18.51 10.44 4.88
N LEU A 123 18.02 10.11 3.69
CA LEU A 123 18.34 10.75 2.42
C LEU A 123 17.18 11.65 2.00
N LEU A 124 17.20 12.90 2.43
CA LEU A 124 16.18 13.90 2.08
C LEU A 124 16.40 14.40 0.66
N THR A 125 15.50 14.06 -0.27
CA THR A 125 15.67 14.35 -1.69
C THR A 125 14.59 15.28 -2.20
N HIS A 126 14.94 16.53 -2.46
CA HIS A 126 14.02 17.49 -3.07
C HIS A 126 13.87 17.22 -4.56
N ILE A 127 12.64 16.91 -4.98
CA ILE A 127 12.28 16.68 -6.37
C ILE A 127 11.85 18.00 -6.97
N VAL A 128 12.55 18.39 -8.03
CA VAL A 128 12.41 19.68 -8.66
C VAL A 128 12.04 19.51 -10.13
N THR A 129 11.08 20.29 -10.61
CA THR A 129 10.65 20.24 -12.01
C THR A 129 11.26 21.34 -12.86
N THR A 130 11.62 22.49 -12.25
CA THR A 130 12.14 23.65 -12.98
C THR A 130 13.53 24.06 -12.51
N LYS A 131 14.34 24.63 -13.42
CA LYS A 131 15.66 25.18 -13.05
C LYS A 131 15.56 26.35 -12.05
N GLN A 132 14.46 27.08 -12.04
CA GLN A 132 14.22 28.17 -11.09
C GLN A 132 13.97 27.62 -9.68
N GLU A 133 13.13 26.60 -9.53
CA GLU A 133 12.96 25.86 -8.27
C GLU A 133 14.30 25.28 -7.78
N PHE A 134 15.15 24.81 -8.70
CA PHE A 134 16.47 24.27 -8.35
C PHE A 134 17.36 25.35 -7.72
N GLN A 135 17.35 26.57 -8.27
CA GLN A 135 18.07 27.72 -7.70
C GLN A 135 17.52 28.13 -6.33
N GLN A 136 16.20 28.01 -6.12
CA GLN A 136 15.55 28.36 -4.86
C GLN A 136 15.55 27.23 -3.82
N THR A 137 16.06 26.04 -4.18
CA THR A 137 16.04 24.85 -3.32
C THR A 137 16.75 25.07 -1.99
N GLN A 138 17.83 25.86 -1.96
CA GLN A 138 18.51 26.18 -0.70
C GLN A 138 17.60 26.92 0.28
N LYS A 139 16.83 27.90 -0.20
CA LYS A 139 15.86 28.65 0.62
C LYS A 139 14.72 27.75 1.10
N TRP A 140 14.24 26.86 0.23
CA TRP A 140 13.20 25.90 0.57
C TRP A 140 13.66 24.90 1.64
N PHE A 141 14.93 24.45 1.59
CA PHE A 141 15.48 23.57 2.61
C PHE A 141 15.82 24.27 3.93
N GLU A 142 15.88 25.60 4.01
CA GLU A 142 16.33 26.29 5.23
C GLU A 142 15.55 25.89 6.49
N PRO A 143 14.20 25.84 6.50
CA PRO A 143 13.47 25.44 7.69
C PRO A 143 13.75 24.00 8.11
N ILE A 144 13.90 23.10 7.14
CA ILE A 144 14.25 21.69 7.39
C ILE A 144 15.68 21.59 7.93
N ARG A 145 16.62 22.34 7.36
CA ARG A 145 18.02 22.38 7.83
C ARG A 145 18.11 22.88 9.25
N LYS A 146 17.38 23.94 9.60
CA LYS A 146 17.32 24.45 10.99
C LYS A 146 16.82 23.38 11.95
N GLU A 147 15.75 22.65 11.59
CA GLU A 147 15.25 21.56 12.42
C GLU A 147 16.28 20.43 12.56
N VAL A 148 16.92 19.99 11.47
CA VAL A 148 17.96 18.94 11.52
C VAL A 148 19.17 19.39 12.31
N GLU A 149 19.59 20.65 12.21
CA GLU A 149 20.68 21.21 13.01
C GLU A 149 20.33 21.19 14.50
N LEU A 150 19.14 21.64 14.91
CA LEU A 150 18.68 21.53 16.29
C LEU A 150 18.72 20.08 16.78
N LEU A 151 18.25 19.13 15.96
CA LEU A 151 18.27 17.72 16.29
C LEU A 151 19.68 17.15 16.39
N ARG A 152 20.64 17.59 15.56
CA ARG A 152 22.04 17.17 15.65
C ARG A 152 22.73 17.61 16.94
N HIS A 153 22.34 18.76 17.51
CA HIS A 153 22.86 19.20 18.81
C HIS A 153 22.42 18.26 19.95
N ILE A 154 21.21 17.69 19.83
CA ILE A 154 20.65 16.75 20.81
C ILE A 154 21.12 15.32 20.54
N ARG A 155 21.24 14.95 19.25
CA ARG A 155 21.47 13.59 18.75
C ARG A 155 22.71 13.54 17.87
N LEU A 156 23.88 13.34 18.49
CA LEU A 156 25.17 13.28 17.78
C LEU A 156 25.25 12.14 16.75
N GLN A 157 24.44 11.10 16.90
CA GLN A 157 24.41 9.93 16.00
C GLN A 157 23.46 10.12 14.79
N LEU A 158 22.81 11.28 14.66
CA LEU A 158 21.88 11.56 13.56
C LEU A 158 22.62 11.69 12.21
N SER A 159 22.31 10.79 11.27
CA SER A 159 22.83 10.84 9.90
C SER A 159 21.74 11.26 8.92
N VAL A 160 21.82 12.50 8.44
CA VAL A 160 20.90 13.07 7.44
C VAL A 160 21.71 13.71 6.33
N THR A 161 21.44 13.33 5.09
CA THR A 161 22.04 13.94 3.89
C THR A 161 20.96 14.56 3.01
N TYR A 162 21.35 15.61 2.29
CA TYR A 162 20.46 16.39 1.46
C TYR A 162 20.82 16.16 -0.01
N HIS A 163 19.79 15.89 -0.80
CA HIS A 163 19.90 15.73 -2.24
C HIS A 163 18.88 16.61 -2.95
N THR A 164 19.25 17.04 -4.15
CA THR A 164 18.34 17.71 -5.07
C THR A 164 18.38 16.94 -6.38
N LEU A 165 17.19 16.57 -6.85
CA LEU A 165 16.99 15.86 -8.11
C LEU A 165 16.17 16.76 -9.03
N LEU A 166 16.81 17.23 -10.10
CA LEU A 166 16.11 17.90 -11.20
C LEU A 166 15.54 16.85 -12.13
N LEU A 167 14.22 16.84 -12.29
CA LEU A 167 13.56 15.87 -13.17
C LEU A 167 13.84 16.20 -14.64
N PRO A 168 14.19 15.20 -15.46
CA PRO A 168 14.32 15.37 -16.91
C PRO A 168 12.96 15.57 -17.59
N THR A 169 11.90 15.03 -16.99
CA THR A 169 10.52 15.07 -17.45
C THR A 169 9.63 15.83 -16.46
N LYS A 170 8.41 16.17 -16.85
CA LYS A 170 7.44 16.84 -15.95
C LYS A 170 6.80 15.89 -14.93
N SER A 171 6.90 14.57 -15.15
CA SER A 171 6.35 13.54 -14.28
C SER A 171 7.47 12.91 -13.44
N TYR A 172 7.21 12.76 -12.15
CA TYR A 172 8.06 12.00 -11.24
C TYR A 172 7.75 10.51 -11.41
N ASN A 173 8.80 9.67 -11.39
CA ASN A 173 8.69 8.23 -11.26
C ASN A 173 9.76 7.75 -10.26
N GLN A 174 9.43 6.71 -9.48
CA GLN A 174 10.33 6.05 -8.53
C GLN A 174 11.64 5.60 -9.19
N PHE A 175 11.63 5.11 -10.43
CA PHE A 175 12.84 4.67 -11.15
C PHE A 175 13.86 5.81 -11.31
N ILE A 176 13.42 7.03 -11.62
CA ILE A 176 14.30 8.20 -11.76
C ILE A 176 15.03 8.49 -10.44
N LEU A 177 14.33 8.32 -9.31
CA LEU A 177 14.90 8.52 -7.99
C LEU A 177 15.92 7.44 -7.64
N ILE A 178 15.60 6.17 -7.89
CA ILE A 178 16.53 5.07 -7.58
C ILE A 178 17.75 5.11 -8.50
N ASP A 179 17.58 5.45 -9.77
CA ASP A 179 18.68 5.67 -10.73
C ASP A 179 19.62 6.81 -10.30
N TYR A 180 19.09 7.85 -9.68
CA TYR A 180 19.93 8.91 -9.09
C TYR A 180 20.81 8.38 -7.96
N PHE A 181 20.29 7.43 -7.17
CA PHE A 181 21.00 6.81 -6.05
C PHE A 181 21.88 5.62 -6.44
N GLU A 182 21.69 5.02 -7.62
CA GLU A 182 22.56 3.98 -8.19
C GLU A 182 24.03 4.41 -8.18
N SER A 183 24.31 5.67 -8.52
CA SER A 183 25.68 6.23 -8.53
C SER A 183 26.25 6.59 -7.15
N LYS A 184 25.42 6.59 -6.10
CA LYS A 184 25.76 7.14 -4.78
C LYS A 184 25.78 6.10 -3.67
N LEU A 185 24.98 5.04 -3.82
CA LEU A 185 24.86 3.96 -2.86
C LEU A 185 25.64 2.74 -3.36
N ARG A 186 26.07 1.91 -2.40
CA ARG A 186 26.70 0.62 -2.72
C ARG A 186 25.63 -0.37 -3.18
N LYS A 187 26.04 -1.39 -3.93
CA LYS A 187 25.13 -2.46 -4.39
C LYS A 187 24.45 -3.18 -3.21
N ASN A 188 25.16 -3.42 -2.12
CA ASN A 188 24.61 -4.05 -0.91
C ASN A 188 23.88 -3.08 0.04
N ALA A 189 23.52 -1.88 -0.43
CA ALA A 189 22.75 -0.93 0.37
C ALA A 189 21.30 -1.39 0.49
N LEU A 190 20.83 -1.59 1.73
CA LEU A 190 19.42 -1.82 2.04
C LEU A 190 18.70 -0.47 2.01
N ILE A 191 17.75 -0.32 1.10
CA ILE A 191 17.00 0.90 0.88
C ILE A 191 15.60 0.71 1.43
N PHE A 192 15.08 1.73 2.10
CA PHE A 192 13.65 1.86 2.33
C PHE A 192 13.18 3.18 1.70
N LEU A 193 12.40 3.07 0.63
CA LEU A 193 11.72 4.18 -0.03
C LEU A 193 10.39 4.43 0.69
N THR A 194 10.14 5.67 1.10
CA THR A 194 8.87 6.07 1.73
C THR A 194 8.62 7.56 1.57
N THR A 195 7.53 8.10 2.13
CA THR A 195 7.14 9.52 2.07
C THR A 195 7.38 10.23 3.39
N SER A 196 7.34 11.57 3.41
CA SER A 196 7.42 12.37 4.64
C SER A 196 6.10 12.40 5.45
N TYR A 197 5.06 11.70 5.00
CA TYR A 197 3.75 11.65 5.67
C TYR A 197 3.64 10.45 6.63
N VAL A 198 4.69 9.65 6.79
CA VAL A 198 4.62 8.46 7.63
C VAL A 198 5.15 8.67 9.04
N ASP A 199 4.49 8.09 10.02
CA ASP A 199 5.04 7.81 11.33
C ASP A 199 5.65 6.39 11.29
N ILE A 200 6.90 6.28 11.71
CA ILE A 200 7.68 5.04 11.72
C ILE A 200 8.46 4.91 13.04
N GLU A 201 8.67 3.66 13.45
CA GLU A 201 9.37 3.29 14.68
C GLU A 201 10.57 2.37 14.37
N SER A 202 11.51 2.25 15.32
CA SER A 202 12.68 1.36 15.15
C SER A 202 12.27 -0.11 14.91
N ASP A 203 11.18 -0.59 15.52
CA ASP A 203 10.68 -1.95 15.31
C ASP A 203 10.25 -2.21 13.86
N PHE A 204 9.73 -1.18 13.18
CA PHE A 204 9.41 -1.24 11.76
C PHE A 204 10.67 -1.39 10.91
N LEU A 205 11.69 -0.59 11.21
CA LEU A 205 12.98 -0.66 10.53
C LEU A 205 13.61 -2.05 10.69
N ASN A 206 13.52 -2.65 11.88
CA ASN A 206 13.96 -4.03 12.10
C ASN A 206 13.18 -5.03 11.24
N ARG A 207 11.87 -4.86 11.08
CA ARG A 207 11.09 -5.70 10.15
C ARG A 207 11.55 -5.54 8.70
N CYS A 208 11.90 -4.32 8.25
CA CYS A 208 12.51 -4.15 6.93
C CYS A 208 13.83 -4.92 6.81
N ARG A 209 14.68 -4.92 7.84
CA ARG A 209 15.96 -5.67 7.86
C ARG A 209 15.77 -7.18 7.82
N LEU A 210 14.73 -7.67 8.48
CA LEU A 210 14.43 -9.10 8.56
C LEU A 210 13.69 -9.63 7.32
N ASN A 211 12.92 -8.78 6.65
CA ASN A 211 12.08 -9.17 5.53
C ASN A 211 12.68 -8.88 4.15
N VAL A 212 13.79 -8.16 4.07
CA VAL A 212 14.51 -7.95 2.81
C VAL A 212 15.73 -8.85 2.77
N ILE A 213 15.83 -9.64 1.70
CA ILE A 213 16.85 -10.65 1.52
C ILE A 213 17.47 -10.44 0.14
N ASP A 214 18.76 -10.13 0.12
CA ASP A 214 19.51 -9.87 -1.11
C ASP A 214 19.37 -11.01 -2.14
N ASN A 215 18.93 -10.67 -3.35
CA ASN A 215 18.61 -11.52 -4.49
C ASN A 215 17.53 -12.59 -4.27
N VAL A 216 16.76 -12.51 -3.18
CA VAL A 216 15.73 -13.51 -2.85
C VAL A 216 14.39 -12.87 -2.56
N GLN A 217 14.33 -11.81 -1.74
CA GLN A 217 13.06 -11.25 -1.29
C GLN A 217 13.10 -9.73 -1.12
N VAL A 218 12.09 -9.06 -1.66
CA VAL A 218 11.80 -7.64 -1.43
C VAL A 218 10.54 -7.46 -0.60
N PHE A 219 10.46 -6.35 0.14
CA PHE A 219 9.37 -6.09 1.08
C PHE A 219 8.58 -4.83 0.70
N PHE A 220 7.28 -5.00 0.46
CA PHE A 220 6.32 -3.95 0.14
C PHE A 220 5.28 -3.81 1.27
N PRO A 221 5.56 -3.01 2.31
CA PRO A 221 4.63 -2.83 3.42
C PRO A 221 3.39 -2.04 3.00
N ILE A 222 2.21 -2.49 3.45
CA ILE A 222 0.95 -1.77 3.30
C ILE A 222 0.71 -0.94 4.56
N ALA A 223 0.83 0.38 4.43
CA ALA A 223 0.66 1.31 5.55
C ALA A 223 -0.82 1.49 5.94
N PHE A 224 -1.02 1.89 7.20
CA PHE A 224 -2.32 2.35 7.69
C PHE A 224 -2.48 3.85 7.42
N TYR A 225 -3.38 4.22 6.51
CA TYR A 225 -3.64 5.59 6.08
C TYR A 225 -4.75 6.23 6.90
N GLN A 226 -4.45 7.39 7.49
CA GLN A 226 -5.41 8.20 8.22
C GLN A 226 -6.48 8.78 7.27
N TYR A 227 -7.74 8.77 7.72
CA TYR A 227 -8.81 9.49 7.05
C TYR A 227 -8.68 11.01 7.19
N HIS A 228 -9.51 11.76 6.47
CA HIS A 228 -9.48 13.20 6.52
C HIS A 228 -9.70 13.72 7.96
N PRO A 229 -8.78 14.51 8.55
CA PRO A 229 -8.82 14.89 9.96
C PRO A 229 -10.10 15.65 10.32
N ASN A 230 -10.57 16.56 9.47
CA ASN A 230 -11.83 17.29 9.69
C ASN A 230 -13.09 16.40 9.76
N ILE A 231 -13.07 15.19 9.20
CA ILE A 231 -14.21 14.26 9.28
C ILE A 231 -14.09 13.41 10.53
N ILE A 232 -12.89 12.90 10.82
CA ILE A 232 -12.61 12.15 12.05
C ILE A 232 -12.92 13.00 13.30
N ASN A 233 -12.49 14.27 13.31
CA ASN A 233 -12.62 15.18 14.44
C ASN A 233 -14.07 15.56 14.76
N ARG A 234 -15.03 15.30 13.86
CA ARG A 234 -16.46 15.47 14.16
C ARG A 234 -17.00 14.38 15.09
N ILE A 235 -16.38 13.21 15.08
CA ILE A 235 -16.87 12.02 15.77
C ILE A 235 -16.04 11.74 17.03
N SER A 236 -14.74 11.97 16.96
CA SER A 236 -13.81 11.76 18.07
C SER A 236 -12.79 12.90 18.08
N ASN A 237 -12.54 13.51 19.24
CA ASN A 237 -11.47 14.51 19.39
C ASN A 237 -10.11 13.80 19.29
N VAL A 238 -9.59 13.61 18.08
CA VAL A 238 -8.30 12.98 17.84
C VAL A 238 -7.23 14.06 17.76
N SER A 239 -6.08 13.82 18.38
CA SER A 239 -4.93 14.72 18.23
C SER A 239 -4.29 14.52 16.87
N ASP A 240 -3.87 15.60 16.21
CA ASP A 240 -3.13 15.53 14.94
C ASP A 240 -1.67 15.02 15.10
N GLN A 241 -1.24 14.67 16.32
CA GLN A 241 0.16 14.31 16.60
C GLN A 241 0.47 12.83 16.41
N ILE A 242 -0.49 11.95 16.68
CA ILE A 242 -0.30 10.50 16.63
C ILE A 242 -1.50 9.88 15.92
N ILE A 243 -1.22 9.04 14.93
CA ILE A 243 -2.25 8.26 14.25
C ILE A 243 -2.61 7.06 15.13
N GLU A 244 -3.84 7.03 15.62
CA GLU A 244 -4.38 5.89 16.36
C GLU A 244 -4.82 4.78 15.38
N LEU A 245 -4.44 3.53 15.68
CA LEU A 245 -4.82 2.39 14.88
C LEU A 245 -6.25 1.97 15.21
N HIS A 246 -7.22 2.51 14.48
CA HIS A 246 -8.63 2.18 14.66
C HIS A 246 -9.42 2.30 13.36
N LYS A 247 -10.43 1.44 13.20
CA LYS A 247 -11.28 1.37 11.99
C LYS A 247 -11.98 2.68 11.60
N ASN A 248 -12.17 3.61 12.54
CA ASN A 248 -12.80 4.90 12.30
C ASN A 248 -11.78 6.01 12.00
N HIS A 249 -10.48 5.74 12.15
CA HIS A 249 -9.42 6.72 11.99
C HIS A 249 -8.64 6.53 10.68
N GLY A 250 -8.76 5.36 10.06
CA GLY A 250 -8.05 5.07 8.83
C GLY A 250 -8.31 3.66 8.29
N TRP A 251 -7.47 3.26 7.34
CA TRP A 251 -7.56 1.99 6.64
C TRP A 251 -6.20 1.56 6.09
N PHE A 252 -6.00 0.26 5.88
CA PHE A 252 -4.80 -0.23 5.20
C PHE A 252 -4.92 -0.01 3.69
N ASN A 253 -4.06 0.85 3.14
CA ASN A 253 -4.16 1.29 1.76
C ASN A 253 -3.37 0.36 0.81
N SER A 254 -4.03 -0.70 0.34
CA SER A 254 -3.47 -1.63 -0.64
C SER A 254 -3.27 -1.04 -2.05
N TYR A 255 -3.70 0.20 -2.29
CA TYR A 255 -3.56 0.88 -3.58
C TYR A 255 -2.34 1.81 -3.63
N SER A 256 -1.67 2.03 -2.48
CA SER A 256 -0.39 2.74 -2.44
C SER A 256 0.76 1.76 -2.69
N TYR A 257 1.74 2.25 -3.46
CA TYR A 257 2.99 1.61 -3.79
C TYR A 257 4.18 2.53 -3.46
N ASP A 258 3.96 3.52 -2.59
CA ASP A 258 4.96 4.52 -2.21
C ASP A 258 6.03 3.96 -1.28
N HIS A 259 5.79 2.79 -0.68
CA HIS A 259 6.64 2.16 0.33
C HIS A 259 7.24 0.87 -0.21
N ALA A 260 8.57 0.82 -0.26
CA ALA A 260 9.30 -0.35 -0.75
C ALA A 260 10.65 -0.48 -0.03
N ALA A 261 10.97 -1.68 0.44
CA ALA A 261 12.26 -2.02 0.99
C ALA A 261 12.93 -3.13 0.15
N PHE A 262 14.16 -2.88 -0.29
CA PHE A 262 14.90 -3.74 -1.22
C PHE A 262 16.40 -3.43 -1.17
N TYR A 263 17.25 -4.35 -1.65
CA TYR A 263 18.65 -4.04 -1.86
C TYR A 263 18.88 -3.36 -3.22
N MET A 264 19.87 -2.46 -3.29
CA MET A 264 20.24 -1.86 -4.57
C MET A 264 20.67 -2.92 -5.61
N SER A 265 21.28 -4.03 -5.19
CA SER A 265 21.56 -5.21 -6.04
C SER A 265 20.32 -5.77 -6.70
N ASP A 266 19.23 -5.96 -5.95
CA ASP A 266 17.95 -6.46 -6.47
C ASP A 266 17.42 -5.56 -7.59
N TYR A 267 17.46 -4.24 -7.36
CA TYR A 267 17.04 -3.25 -8.35
C TYR A 267 17.90 -3.31 -9.62
N LEU A 268 19.23 -3.36 -9.48
CA LEU A 268 20.14 -3.40 -10.63
C LEU A 268 19.95 -4.67 -11.46
N ASN A 269 19.80 -5.82 -10.79
CA ASN A 269 19.56 -7.10 -11.47
C ASN A 269 18.23 -7.08 -12.23
N SER A 270 17.18 -6.52 -11.63
CA SER A 270 15.85 -6.40 -12.25
C SER A 270 15.86 -5.43 -13.44
N LYS A 271 16.56 -4.29 -13.31
CA LYS A 271 16.71 -3.27 -14.35
C LYS A 271 17.48 -3.77 -15.57
N HIS A 272 18.50 -4.59 -15.40
CA HIS A 272 19.30 -5.11 -16.52
C HIS A 272 18.53 -6.11 -17.39
N SER A 273 17.57 -6.81 -16.80
CA SER A 273 16.78 -7.82 -17.49
C SER A 273 15.64 -7.21 -18.34
N ILE A 274 15.22 -5.95 -18.08
CA ILE A 274 13.99 -5.41 -18.65
C ILE A 274 14.04 -3.90 -18.95
N HIS A 275 13.34 -3.46 -20.00
CA HIS A 275 13.11 -2.04 -20.29
C HIS A 275 12.14 -1.39 -19.29
N LEU A 276 12.63 -0.45 -18.48
CA LEU A 276 11.89 0.29 -17.46
C LEU A 276 10.64 1.04 -17.98
N SER A 277 10.59 1.38 -19.27
CA SER A 277 9.47 2.13 -19.88
C SER A 277 8.13 1.39 -19.86
N ASN A 278 8.16 0.07 -19.63
CA ASN A 278 6.96 -0.77 -19.65
C ASN A 278 6.29 -0.89 -18.27
N TYR A 279 6.91 -0.35 -17.21
CA TYR A 279 6.44 -0.50 -15.84
C TYR A 279 6.05 0.84 -15.24
N THR A 280 5.02 0.81 -14.37
CA THR A 280 4.56 2.03 -13.70
C THR A 280 5.39 2.29 -12.45
N ASP A 281 5.49 1.28 -11.57
CA ASP A 281 6.13 1.37 -10.26
C ASP A 281 7.16 0.25 -10.02
N LEU A 282 7.95 0.39 -8.94
CA LEU A 282 8.91 -0.63 -8.52
C LEU A 282 8.26 -2.00 -8.26
N PHE A 283 7.00 -2.01 -7.81
CA PHE A 283 6.27 -3.26 -7.60
C PHE A 283 6.08 -4.05 -8.90
N ASP A 284 5.68 -3.38 -9.99
CA ASP A 284 5.49 -4.04 -11.28
C ASP A 284 6.82 -4.54 -11.83
N LEU A 285 7.92 -3.81 -11.60
CA LEU A 285 9.26 -4.23 -11.97
C LEU A 285 9.62 -5.55 -11.30
N PHE A 286 9.53 -5.62 -9.97
CA PHE A 286 9.92 -6.83 -9.23
C PHE A 286 8.96 -8.00 -9.46
N HIS A 287 7.67 -7.73 -9.72
CA HIS A 287 6.69 -8.78 -10.01
C HIS A 287 7.05 -9.61 -11.25
N ASN A 288 7.77 -9.02 -12.19
CA ASN A 288 8.19 -9.66 -13.43
C ASN A 288 9.60 -10.30 -13.34
N THR A 289 10.13 -10.46 -12.12
CA THR A 289 11.42 -11.10 -11.85
C THR A 289 11.26 -12.32 -10.95
N ASP A 290 12.32 -13.12 -10.81
CA ASP A 290 12.33 -14.31 -9.95
C ASP A 290 12.44 -13.98 -8.44
N ILE A 291 12.41 -12.71 -8.07
CA ILE A 291 12.53 -12.25 -6.68
C ILE A 291 11.18 -12.41 -5.97
N HIS A 292 11.18 -13.04 -4.79
CA HIS A 292 9.98 -13.18 -3.98
C HIS A 292 9.50 -11.81 -3.46
N MET A 293 8.22 -11.52 -3.64
CA MET A 293 7.62 -10.27 -3.16
C MET A 293 6.81 -10.50 -1.89
N LEU A 294 7.30 -10.00 -0.76
CA LEU A 294 6.53 -9.96 0.47
C LEU A 294 5.72 -8.66 0.53
N ARG A 295 4.40 -8.74 0.36
CA ARG A 295 3.49 -7.60 0.51
C ARG A 295 2.46 -7.87 1.61
N GLY A 296 2.39 -7.00 2.61
CA GLY A 296 1.47 -7.21 3.73
C GLY A 296 1.23 -5.97 4.60
N PRO A 297 0.10 -5.91 5.33
CA PRO A 297 -0.21 -4.81 6.23
C PRO A 297 0.76 -4.72 7.40
N ASP A 298 1.26 -3.51 7.65
CA ASP A 298 2.12 -3.23 8.80
C ASP A 298 1.53 -2.10 9.66
N GLN A 299 1.21 -2.42 10.91
CA GLN A 299 0.54 -1.51 11.85
C GLN A 299 1.42 -0.38 12.40
N SER A 300 2.75 -0.50 12.31
CA SER A 300 3.65 0.59 12.74
C SER A 300 3.98 1.56 11.62
N LEU A 301 3.64 1.23 10.37
CA LEU A 301 3.75 2.16 9.26
C LEU A 301 2.42 2.90 9.13
N ARG A 302 2.35 4.10 9.69
CA ARG A 302 1.11 4.90 9.70
C ARG A 302 1.29 6.13 8.85
N HIS A 303 0.37 6.40 7.94
CA HIS A 303 0.47 7.49 6.98
C HIS A 303 -0.57 8.56 7.30
N HIS A 304 -0.13 9.79 7.57
CA HIS A 304 -0.99 10.95 7.80
C HIS A 304 -1.83 11.25 6.57
N TYR A 305 -2.99 11.86 6.74
CA TYR A 305 -3.84 12.21 5.60
C TYR A 305 -3.10 13.10 4.60
N LYS A 306 -3.08 12.67 3.34
CA LYS A 306 -2.54 13.44 2.20
C LYS A 306 -3.66 13.74 1.22
N ASN A 307 -3.75 15.00 0.82
CA ASN A 307 -4.70 15.40 -0.21
C ASN A 307 -4.13 15.11 -1.60
N TYR A 308 -4.61 14.04 -2.23
CA TYR A 308 -4.15 13.62 -3.55
C TYR A 308 -4.72 14.51 -4.67
N LYS A 309 -3.83 15.15 -5.41
CA LYS A 309 -4.13 15.85 -6.67
C LYS A 309 -3.93 14.85 -7.82
N CYS A 310 -5.03 14.26 -8.29
CA CYS A 310 -5.00 13.28 -9.39
C CYS A 310 -5.05 14.03 -10.72
N ASP A 311 -3.94 14.01 -11.46
CA ASP A 311 -3.75 14.74 -12.72
C ASP A 311 -3.62 13.75 -13.89
N GLN A 312 -4.67 13.63 -14.72
CA GLN A 312 -4.68 12.69 -15.85
C GLN A 312 -3.56 12.92 -16.87
N GLY A 313 -3.03 14.14 -16.97
CA GLY A 313 -1.93 14.47 -17.91
C GLY A 313 -0.52 14.12 -17.43
N LYS A 314 -0.34 13.69 -16.18
CA LYS A 314 0.98 13.35 -15.61
C LYS A 314 1.10 11.88 -15.20
N GLN A 315 -0.02 11.16 -15.17
CA GLN A 315 -0.14 9.82 -14.64
C GLN A 315 -0.62 8.88 -15.74
N THR A 316 -0.24 7.60 -15.65
CA THR A 316 -0.87 6.56 -16.46
C THR A 316 -2.34 6.38 -16.07
N GLU A 317 -3.14 5.72 -16.91
CA GLU A 317 -4.56 5.46 -16.61
C GLU A 317 -4.73 4.65 -15.31
N GLU A 318 -3.84 3.69 -15.08
CA GLU A 318 -3.82 2.87 -13.86
C GLU A 318 -3.42 3.67 -12.61
N GLU A 319 -2.38 4.49 -12.70
CA GLU A 319 -1.98 5.42 -11.62
C GLU A 319 -3.09 6.41 -11.29
N PHE A 320 -3.76 6.95 -12.30
CA PHE A 320 -4.87 7.87 -12.13
C PHE A 320 -6.06 7.17 -11.44
N GLY A 321 -6.43 5.97 -11.88
CA GLY A 321 -7.47 5.16 -11.24
C GLY A 321 -7.15 4.85 -9.77
N ARG A 322 -5.91 4.43 -9.48
CA ARG A 322 -5.43 4.22 -8.10
C ARG A 322 -5.48 5.50 -7.27
N CYS A 323 -5.09 6.63 -7.84
CA CYS A 323 -5.14 7.93 -7.16
C CYS A 323 -6.56 8.33 -6.77
N LEU A 324 -7.53 8.16 -7.68
CA LEU A 324 -8.94 8.46 -7.41
C LEU A 324 -9.49 7.61 -6.27
N ILE A 325 -9.23 6.30 -6.30
CA ILE A 325 -9.67 5.38 -5.24
C ILE A 325 -9.07 5.79 -3.89
N GLN A 326 -7.78 6.12 -3.85
CA GLN A 326 -7.10 6.55 -2.62
C GLN A 326 -7.67 7.87 -2.10
N ARG A 327 -7.94 8.83 -2.98
CA ARG A 327 -8.55 10.11 -2.61
C ARG A 327 -9.94 9.92 -1.99
N GLU A 328 -10.78 9.09 -2.61
CA GLU A 328 -12.15 8.85 -2.15
C GLU A 328 -12.19 8.03 -0.86
N LYS A 329 -11.46 6.90 -0.81
CA LYS A 329 -11.36 6.07 0.39
C LYS A 329 -10.65 6.78 1.53
N GLY A 330 -9.74 7.71 1.24
CA GLY A 330 -9.04 8.53 2.22
C GLY A 330 -9.93 9.56 2.92
N LEU A 331 -11.15 9.83 2.44
CA LEU A 331 -12.03 10.81 3.10
C LEU A 331 -12.48 10.32 4.47
N ALA A 332 -13.19 9.20 4.53
CA ALA A 332 -13.67 8.56 5.75
C ALA A 332 -14.29 7.19 5.43
N SER A 333 -14.67 6.44 6.47
CA SER A 333 -15.43 5.21 6.28
C SER A 333 -16.84 5.50 5.75
N ARG A 334 -17.46 4.51 5.10
CA ARG A 334 -18.81 4.66 4.51
C ARG A 334 -19.86 5.11 5.53
N SER A 335 -19.79 4.58 6.76
CA SER A 335 -20.71 4.96 7.83
C SER A 335 -20.50 6.41 8.27
N GLN A 336 -19.25 6.87 8.35
CA GLN A 336 -18.93 8.25 8.71
C GLN A 336 -19.40 9.24 7.64
N LEU A 337 -19.19 8.92 6.36
CA LEU A 337 -19.68 9.76 5.25
C LEU A 337 -21.21 9.83 5.25
N ALA A 338 -21.91 8.72 5.49
CA ALA A 338 -23.37 8.71 5.58
C ALA A 338 -23.87 9.63 6.71
N MET A 339 -23.23 9.60 7.89
CA MET A 339 -23.57 10.49 9.00
C MET A 339 -23.39 11.96 8.63
N VAL A 340 -22.29 12.31 7.94
CA VAL A 340 -22.04 13.69 7.50
C VAL A 340 -23.11 14.17 6.52
N ILE A 341 -23.56 13.31 5.60
CA ILE A 341 -24.62 13.65 4.63
C ILE A 341 -25.95 13.90 5.37
N ILE A 342 -26.34 12.99 6.28
CA ILE A 342 -27.56 13.10 7.07
C ILE A 342 -27.56 14.40 7.89
N GLU A 343 -26.44 14.74 8.54
CA GLU A 343 -26.31 15.98 9.30
C GLU A 343 -26.48 17.23 8.43
N GLU A 344 -25.94 17.23 7.21
CA GLU A 344 -26.10 18.35 6.27
C GLU A 344 -27.54 18.47 5.77
N GLU A 345 -28.22 17.36 5.49
CA GLU A 345 -29.64 17.36 5.13
C GLU A 345 -30.51 17.93 6.26
N GLU A 346 -30.27 17.53 7.51
CA GLU A 346 -30.97 18.10 8.67
C GLU A 346 -30.75 19.60 8.81
N LYS A 347 -29.51 20.08 8.61
CA LYS A 347 -29.19 21.52 8.64
C LYS A 347 -29.90 22.25 7.51
N GLN A 348 -29.98 21.69 6.31
CA GLN A 348 -30.71 22.28 5.19
C GLN A 348 -32.21 22.38 5.49
N VAL A 349 -32.81 21.34 6.06
CA VAL A 349 -34.22 21.36 6.50
C VAL A 349 -34.45 22.38 7.60
N LYS A 350 -33.53 22.53 8.56
CA LYS A 350 -33.62 23.57 9.60
C LYS A 350 -33.50 24.98 9.00
N ARG A 351 -32.59 25.21 8.05
CA ARG A 351 -32.42 26.49 7.33
C ARG A 351 -33.65 26.85 6.48
N SER A 352 -34.26 25.89 5.78
CA SER A 352 -35.46 26.15 4.98
C SER A 352 -36.66 26.54 5.85
N LYS A 353 -36.82 25.89 7.02
CA LYS A 353 -37.85 26.23 8.03
C LYS A 353 -37.62 27.61 8.67
N GLN A 354 -36.37 27.99 8.93
CA GLN A 354 -36.05 29.34 9.44
C GLN A 354 -36.33 30.43 8.40
N ASN A 355 -35.98 30.21 7.14
CA ASN A 355 -36.27 31.15 6.05
C ASN A 355 -37.77 31.31 5.79
N THR A 356 -38.58 30.27 5.93
CA THR A 356 -40.05 30.38 5.86
C THR A 356 -40.64 31.14 7.05
N LYS A 357 -40.10 30.97 8.26
CA LYS A 357 -40.49 31.77 9.43
C LYS A 357 -40.13 33.25 9.27
N LEU A 358 -38.92 33.57 8.79
CA LEU A 358 -38.52 34.96 8.53
C LEU A 358 -39.36 35.64 7.43
N LYS A 359 -39.79 34.90 6.41
CA LYS A 359 -40.71 35.43 5.38
C LYS A 359 -42.11 35.73 5.95
N LYS A 360 -42.62 34.90 6.86
CA LYS A 360 -43.90 35.13 7.55
C LYS A 360 -43.88 36.26 8.58
N LEU A 361 -42.70 36.65 9.08
CA LEU A 361 -42.53 37.78 10.01
C LEU A 361 -42.34 39.12 9.29
N LYS A 362 -42.08 39.10 7.98
CA LYS A 362 -41.92 40.30 7.13
C LYS A 362 -43.14 40.62 6.26
N SER A 363 -44.13 39.71 6.23
CA SER A 363 -45.49 39.93 5.72
C SER A 363 -46.42 40.26 6.86
#